data_AF-A0A348PMZ4-F1
#
_entry.id   AF-A0A348PMZ4-F1
#
_cell.length_a   1.000
_cell.length_b   1.000
_cell.length_c   1.000
_cell.angle_alpha   90.00
_cell.angle_beta   90.00
_cell.angle_gamma   90.00
#
_symmetry.space_group_name_H-M   'P 1'
#
loop_
_entity.id
_entity.type
_entity.pdbx_description
1 polymer ?
#
loop_
_entity_poly.entity_id
_entity_poly.type
_entity_poly.pdbx_seq_one_letter_code
_entity_poly.pdbx_strand_id
1 'polypeptide(L)'
;MNLFPTTYILFNSFLLLLSTAKAQEKFSSDILGNPNKFSTFFEETLPITEVEIYQYNNAAQSILLENGYAKYQFENNNDWPPQGLNVVPTEVTVIFTQYPKHKSFWLTDYHWLLAKRLEELFSLDSALNDTSIVYNIVMQTDCENEFEAMQLFHGIEVKYQVIVEEEVILEEEIESVTKAKTSGSSTQSKKVKRFMARQKYYTDSTVYTVLDRHPEWQNTVMVIDWTGSMYGYGAESVLWQAMNESKSGIEKIALFNDGDKKKNRKKELGRTGGIYIEKTTPISKTIKLFNRVKNKGTGGDSPENDVEAIATTLAASPQSESVILIADNQSCVRDFALINCIDKPVHVVLCGTHKGINAQYLNIAWRTGGSIHTKEWDLDNIQELVAQQNIVIEGIRYIRTIDNLLLPEDRFANRFGYCDRYYKAPRRKQKSKKRKEPQCYFTE
;
A
#
# COMPACT_ATOMS: atom_id res chain seq x y z
N MET A 1 68.83 -10.35 38.94
CA MET A 1 68.59 -11.79 38.68
C MET A 1 67.28 -12.17 39.36
N ASN A 2 66.47 -12.93 38.64
CA ASN A 2 65.03 -13.09 38.77
C ASN A 2 64.53 -13.55 40.15
N LEU A 3 63.48 -12.89 40.65
CA LEU A 3 62.61 -13.39 41.72
C LEU A 3 61.19 -13.51 41.14
N PHE A 4 60.74 -14.74 40.93
CA PHE A 4 59.32 -15.06 40.77
C PHE A 4 58.65 -15.06 42.15
N PRO A 5 57.35 -14.74 42.20
CA PRO A 5 56.43 -15.83 42.54
C PRO A 5 55.21 -15.88 41.62
N THR A 6 54.91 -17.12 41.24
CA THR A 6 53.66 -17.59 40.62
C THR A 6 52.46 -17.37 41.55
N THR A 7 51.49 -16.58 41.10
CA THR A 7 50.14 -16.54 41.68
C THR A 7 49.17 -17.28 40.78
N TYR A 8 48.49 -18.26 41.38
CA TYR A 8 47.43 -19.07 40.79
C TYR A 8 46.27 -18.20 40.30
N ILE A 9 45.92 -18.31 39.01
CA ILE A 9 44.64 -17.82 38.48
C ILE A 9 43.65 -18.98 38.57
N LEU A 10 42.70 -18.86 39.49
CA LEU A 10 41.51 -19.71 39.57
C LEU A 10 40.65 -19.48 38.34
N PHE A 11 40.58 -20.49 37.47
CA PHE A 11 39.66 -20.53 36.34
C PHE A 11 38.26 -20.90 36.88
N ASN A 12 37.46 -19.89 37.22
CA ASN A 12 36.03 -20.10 37.47
C ASN A 12 35.36 -20.37 36.12
N SER A 13 35.06 -21.64 35.83
CA SER A 13 34.13 -21.98 34.75
C SER A 13 32.72 -21.60 35.21
N PHE A 14 32.24 -20.43 34.77
CA PHE A 14 30.81 -20.14 34.82
C PHE A 14 30.16 -20.88 33.64
N LEU A 15 29.64 -22.08 33.93
CA LEU A 15 28.84 -22.84 33.00
C LEU A 15 27.50 -22.11 32.84
N LEU A 16 27.40 -21.25 31.82
CA LEU A 16 26.14 -20.65 31.39
C LEU A 16 25.30 -21.75 30.74
N LEU A 17 24.50 -22.45 31.56
CA LEU A 17 23.36 -23.24 31.10
C LEU A 17 22.30 -22.25 30.56
N LEU A 18 22.45 -21.86 29.30
CA LEU A 18 21.36 -21.30 28.51
C LEU A 18 20.36 -22.44 28.29
N SER A 19 19.32 -22.51 29.12
CA SER A 19 18.13 -23.28 28.80
C SER A 19 17.42 -22.57 27.65
N THR A 20 17.73 -22.94 26.40
CA THR A 20 16.84 -22.64 25.28
C THR A 20 15.59 -23.48 25.52
N ALA A 21 14.54 -22.88 26.09
CA ALA A 21 13.21 -23.46 26.01
C ALA A 21 12.89 -23.60 24.52
N LYS A 22 12.93 -24.84 23.99
CA LYS A 22 12.46 -25.09 22.64
C LYS A 22 10.97 -24.75 22.61
N ALA A 23 10.57 -23.84 21.72
CA ALA A 23 9.18 -23.63 21.33
C ALA A 23 8.50 -24.99 21.14
N GLN A 24 7.33 -25.18 21.77
CA GLN A 24 6.59 -26.44 21.62
C GLN A 24 5.83 -26.39 20.29
N GLU A 25 6.18 -27.29 19.38
CA GLU A 25 5.58 -27.37 18.05
C GLU A 25 4.08 -27.74 18.14
N LYS A 26 3.20 -26.94 17.52
CA LYS A 26 1.75 -27.20 17.54
C LYS A 26 1.32 -28.18 16.45
N PHE A 27 1.90 -28.06 15.26
CA PHE A 27 1.62 -28.90 14.10
C PHE A 27 2.86 -29.71 13.74
N SER A 28 2.86 -31.00 14.03
CA SER A 28 4.00 -31.87 13.68
C SER A 28 4.08 -32.15 12.18
N SER A 29 5.27 -32.53 11.71
CA SER A 29 5.47 -32.97 10.33
C SER A 29 4.56 -34.13 9.88
N ASP A 30 4.16 -35.04 10.78
CA ASP A 30 3.22 -36.12 10.46
C ASP A 30 1.79 -35.58 10.24
N ILE A 31 1.37 -34.59 11.04
CA ILE A 31 0.07 -33.93 10.91
C ILE A 31 -0.01 -33.17 9.58
N LEU A 32 1.02 -32.37 9.27
CA LEU A 32 1.07 -31.58 8.04
C LEU A 32 1.25 -32.45 6.79
N GLY A 33 2.04 -33.53 6.89
CA GLY A 33 2.26 -34.46 5.79
C GLY A 33 1.08 -35.37 5.47
N ASN A 34 0.15 -35.59 6.42
CA ASN A 34 -1.00 -36.49 6.27
C ASN A 34 -2.34 -35.80 6.63
N PRO A 35 -2.70 -34.67 6.00
CA PRO A 35 -3.71 -33.78 6.58
C PRO A 35 -5.13 -34.33 6.54
N ASN A 36 -5.44 -35.21 5.57
CA ASN A 36 -6.73 -35.91 5.54
C ASN A 36 -6.88 -36.97 6.64
N LYS A 37 -5.78 -37.60 7.09
CA LYS A 37 -5.80 -38.54 8.23
C LYS A 37 -6.05 -37.81 9.54
N PHE A 38 -5.60 -36.56 9.63
CA PHE A 38 -5.70 -35.71 10.80
C PHE A 38 -6.75 -34.59 10.65
N SER A 39 -7.79 -34.79 9.82
CA SER A 39 -8.79 -33.75 9.56
C SER A 39 -9.48 -33.25 10.83
N THR A 40 -9.81 -34.15 11.77
CA THR A 40 -10.40 -33.80 13.07
C THR A 40 -9.49 -32.87 13.88
N PHE A 41 -8.17 -33.09 13.84
CA PHE A 41 -7.22 -32.20 14.52
C PHE A 41 -7.25 -30.79 13.92
N PHE A 42 -7.30 -30.66 12.59
CA PHE A 42 -7.43 -29.35 11.94
C PHE A 42 -8.76 -28.67 12.28
N GLU A 43 -9.86 -29.40 12.29
CA GLU A 43 -11.19 -28.87 12.63
C GLU A 43 -11.29 -28.36 14.08
N GLU A 44 -10.64 -29.05 15.01
CA GLU A 44 -10.59 -28.65 16.44
C GLU A 44 -9.59 -27.51 16.70
N THR A 45 -8.46 -27.51 15.99
CA THR A 45 -7.35 -26.55 16.24
C THR A 45 -7.53 -25.23 15.49
N LEU A 46 -8.24 -25.24 14.36
CA LEU A 46 -8.49 -24.08 13.51
C LEU A 46 -10.01 -23.87 13.32
N PRO A 47 -10.71 -23.31 14.32
CA PRO A 47 -12.13 -23.00 14.19
C PRO A 47 -12.39 -22.08 12.98
N ILE A 48 -13.46 -22.38 12.24
CA ILE A 48 -13.85 -21.65 11.04
C ILE A 48 -14.88 -20.58 11.40
N THR A 49 -14.65 -19.35 10.93
CA THR A 49 -15.64 -18.25 10.94
C THR A 49 -15.97 -17.82 9.52
N GLU A 50 -17.25 -17.60 9.23
CA GLU A 50 -17.71 -17.12 7.93
C GLU A 50 -17.96 -15.61 7.95
N VAL A 51 -17.50 -14.90 6.92
CA VAL A 51 -17.72 -13.46 6.70
C VAL A 51 -18.04 -13.21 5.23
N GLU A 52 -18.75 -12.13 4.89
CA GLU A 52 -18.98 -11.80 3.47
C GLU A 52 -17.64 -11.52 2.76
N ILE A 53 -16.87 -10.56 3.27
CA ILE A 53 -15.53 -10.21 2.79
C ILE A 53 -14.62 -10.02 4.01
N TYR A 54 -13.41 -10.55 3.96
CA TYR A 54 -12.43 -10.35 5.02
C TYR A 54 -11.96 -8.89 5.03
N GLN A 55 -12.03 -8.24 6.19
CA GLN A 55 -11.67 -6.84 6.37
C GLN A 55 -10.39 -6.75 7.18
N TYR A 56 -9.29 -6.45 6.51
CA TYR A 56 -8.00 -6.28 7.17
C TYR A 56 -7.98 -5.03 8.05
N ASN A 57 -7.67 -5.20 9.33
CA ASN A 57 -7.50 -4.11 10.27
C ASN A 57 -6.03 -3.74 10.43
N ASN A 58 -5.52 -2.90 9.53
CA ASN A 58 -4.13 -2.42 9.52
C ASN A 58 -3.73 -1.60 10.79
N ALA A 59 -4.64 -1.38 11.75
CA ALA A 59 -4.30 -0.81 13.06
C ALA A 59 -3.89 -1.87 14.10
N ALA A 60 -4.23 -3.14 13.87
CA ALA A 60 -3.75 -4.26 14.68
C ALA A 60 -2.25 -4.48 14.39
N GLN A 61 -1.49 -4.96 15.38
CA GLN A 61 -0.13 -5.43 15.13
C GLN A 61 -0.22 -6.75 14.36
N SER A 62 -0.40 -6.67 13.04
CA SER A 62 -0.53 -7.85 12.19
C SER A 62 0.04 -7.62 10.79
N ILE A 63 0.50 -8.70 10.15
CA ILE A 63 0.98 -8.74 8.76
C ILE A 63 0.06 -9.66 7.95
N LEU A 64 -0.22 -9.29 6.70
CA LEU A 64 -0.85 -10.18 5.74
C LEU A 64 0.20 -10.82 4.85
N LEU A 65 0.18 -12.14 4.74
CA LEU A 65 0.97 -12.92 3.80
C LEU A 65 0.04 -13.44 2.71
N GLU A 66 0.13 -12.86 1.52
CA GLU A 66 -0.71 -13.20 0.38
C GLU A 66 -0.16 -14.42 -0.34
N ASN A 67 -1.02 -15.40 -0.62
CA ASN A 67 -0.65 -16.58 -1.42
C ASN A 67 -1.52 -16.78 -2.66
N GLY A 68 -2.66 -16.08 -2.76
CA GLY A 68 -3.55 -16.13 -3.92
C GLY A 68 -4.48 -17.35 -3.98
N TYR A 69 -5.45 -17.31 -4.91
CA TYR A 69 -6.50 -18.33 -5.03
C TYR A 69 -5.93 -19.71 -5.34
N ALA A 70 -6.32 -20.70 -4.53
CA ALA A 70 -5.89 -22.11 -4.64
C ALA A 70 -4.36 -22.34 -4.66
N LYS A 71 -3.59 -21.37 -4.15
CA LYS A 71 -2.12 -21.42 -4.05
C LYS A 71 -1.68 -21.36 -2.59
N TYR A 72 -0.43 -21.75 -2.33
CA TYR A 72 0.14 -21.78 -0.97
C TYR A 72 1.44 -20.99 -0.80
N GLN A 73 2.21 -20.78 -1.86
CA GLN A 73 3.45 -19.98 -1.82
C GLN A 73 3.11 -18.51 -1.59
N PHE A 74 3.79 -17.85 -0.65
CA PHE A 74 3.54 -16.42 -0.45
C PHE A 74 4.22 -15.55 -1.51
N GLU A 75 3.52 -14.51 -1.94
CA GLU A 75 4.04 -13.51 -2.86
C GLU A 75 4.93 -12.47 -2.16
N ASN A 76 4.73 -12.30 -0.84
CA ASN A 76 5.35 -11.27 -0.01
C ASN A 76 6.07 -11.85 1.21
N ASN A 77 6.90 -12.89 1.00
CA ASN A 77 7.70 -13.55 2.05
C ASN A 77 8.49 -12.56 2.93
N ASN A 78 9.01 -11.48 2.35
CA ASN A 78 9.86 -10.51 3.05
C ASN A 78 9.10 -9.58 4.01
N ASP A 79 7.77 -9.65 4.05
CA ASP A 79 6.94 -8.84 4.96
C ASP A 79 6.93 -9.41 6.38
N TRP A 80 7.27 -10.70 6.54
CA TRP A 80 7.43 -11.36 7.83
C TRP A 80 8.86 -11.87 8.06
N PRO A 81 9.45 -11.65 9.24
CA PRO A 81 8.94 -10.80 10.32
C PRO A 81 9.01 -9.30 9.93
N PRO A 82 8.17 -8.45 10.55
CA PRO A 82 8.21 -7.02 10.28
C PRO A 82 9.60 -6.44 10.58
N GLN A 83 10.20 -5.80 9.58
CA GLN A 83 11.59 -5.34 9.66
C GLN A 83 11.80 -4.32 10.78
N GLY A 84 12.93 -4.46 11.48
CA GLY A 84 13.33 -3.54 12.56
C GLY A 84 12.53 -3.68 13.86
N LEU A 85 11.71 -4.73 13.99
CA LEU A 85 10.99 -5.05 15.22
C LEU A 85 11.37 -6.45 15.71
N ASN A 86 11.64 -6.57 17.01
CA ASN A 86 11.63 -7.87 17.66
C ASN A 86 10.18 -8.21 18.03
N VAL A 87 9.66 -9.33 17.55
CA VAL A 87 8.23 -9.65 17.68
C VAL A 87 7.99 -11.09 18.11
N VAL A 88 6.87 -11.31 18.82
CA VAL A 88 6.33 -12.64 19.10
C VAL A 88 4.99 -12.78 18.40
N PRO A 89 4.81 -13.79 17.52
CA PRO A 89 3.50 -14.07 16.94
C PRO A 89 2.50 -14.54 18.02
N THR A 90 1.26 -14.10 17.90
CA THR A 90 0.19 -14.41 18.86
C THR A 90 -1.02 -15.07 18.22
N GLU A 91 -1.29 -14.77 16.95
CA GLU A 91 -2.45 -15.32 16.24
C GLU A 91 -2.14 -15.51 14.76
N VAL A 92 -2.61 -16.62 14.18
CA VAL A 92 -2.49 -16.96 12.77
C VAL A 92 -3.89 -17.24 12.22
N THR A 93 -4.38 -16.38 11.34
CA THR A 93 -5.67 -16.53 10.67
C THR A 93 -5.46 -16.90 9.21
N VAL A 94 -5.84 -18.11 8.80
CA VAL A 94 -5.79 -18.54 7.39
C VAL A 94 -7.08 -18.14 6.69
N ILE A 95 -6.96 -17.42 5.57
CA ILE A 95 -8.10 -16.80 4.90
C ILE A 95 -8.36 -17.49 3.56
N PHE A 96 -9.58 -18.02 3.44
CA PHE A 96 -10.09 -18.72 2.26
C PHE A 96 -11.34 -18.04 1.71
N THR A 97 -11.74 -18.48 0.54
CA THR A 97 -13.08 -18.29 0.00
C THR A 97 -13.87 -19.57 0.11
N GLN A 98 -15.15 -19.47 0.43
CA GLN A 98 -16.08 -20.59 0.47
C GLN A 98 -16.62 -20.91 -0.93
N TYR A 99 -15.71 -21.25 -1.86
CA TYR A 99 -16.06 -21.55 -3.24
C TYR A 99 -15.33 -22.79 -3.77
N PRO A 100 -16.07 -23.73 -4.40
CA PRO A 100 -17.54 -23.81 -4.50
C PRO A 100 -18.26 -23.96 -3.14
N LYS A 101 -19.54 -23.59 -3.02
CA LYS A 101 -20.23 -23.59 -1.69
C LYS A 101 -20.22 -24.94 -0.98
N HIS A 102 -20.24 -26.05 -1.72
CA HIS A 102 -20.06 -27.38 -1.14
C HIS A 102 -18.63 -27.87 -1.35
N LYS A 103 -17.97 -28.25 -0.24
CA LYS A 103 -16.60 -28.79 -0.21
C LYS A 103 -16.36 -29.97 -1.17
N SER A 104 -17.39 -30.78 -1.44
CA SER A 104 -17.32 -31.90 -2.38
C SER A 104 -17.06 -31.50 -3.84
N PHE A 105 -17.27 -30.23 -4.19
CA PHE A 105 -16.99 -29.70 -5.53
C PHE A 105 -15.65 -28.97 -5.61
N TRP A 106 -14.87 -28.94 -4.52
CA TRP A 106 -13.57 -28.29 -4.52
C TRP A 106 -12.59 -29.14 -5.33
N LEU A 107 -12.00 -28.55 -6.37
CA LEU A 107 -11.00 -29.22 -7.21
C LEU A 107 -9.70 -29.45 -6.46
N THR A 108 -9.36 -28.53 -5.56
CA THR A 108 -8.20 -28.66 -4.67
C THR A 108 -8.66 -29.21 -3.34
N ASP A 109 -7.98 -30.24 -2.85
CA ASP A 109 -8.23 -30.80 -1.53
C ASP A 109 -7.99 -29.73 -0.45
N TYR A 110 -9.03 -29.47 0.33
CA TYR A 110 -9.04 -28.44 1.36
C TYR A 110 -7.99 -28.67 2.45
N HIS A 111 -7.88 -29.89 2.96
CA HIS A 111 -6.95 -30.21 4.05
C HIS A 111 -5.52 -30.18 3.53
N TRP A 112 -5.29 -30.65 2.31
CA TRP A 112 -4.00 -30.55 1.65
C TRP A 112 -3.57 -29.09 1.47
N LEU A 113 -4.44 -28.23 0.94
CA LEU A 113 -4.10 -26.82 0.70
C LEU A 113 -3.86 -26.07 2.01
N LEU A 114 -4.68 -26.32 3.04
CA LEU A 114 -4.49 -25.77 4.37
C LEU A 114 -3.12 -26.18 4.95
N ALA A 115 -2.78 -27.47 4.89
CA ALA A 115 -1.51 -27.97 5.39
C ALA A 115 -0.33 -27.36 4.63
N LYS A 116 -0.40 -27.26 3.30
CA LYS A 116 0.65 -26.63 2.48
C LYS A 116 0.87 -25.15 2.81
N ARG A 117 -0.21 -24.41 3.09
CA ARG A 117 -0.13 -23.01 3.52
C ARG A 117 0.53 -22.86 4.90
N LEU A 118 0.24 -23.77 5.83
CA LEU A 118 0.88 -23.80 7.14
C LEU A 118 2.35 -24.24 7.04
N GLU A 119 2.67 -25.24 6.22
CA GLU A 119 4.06 -25.64 5.95
C GLU A 119 4.88 -24.49 5.37
N GLU A 120 4.33 -23.73 4.42
CA GLU A 120 4.99 -22.53 3.87
C GLU A 120 5.21 -21.49 4.96
N LEU A 121 4.21 -21.25 5.81
CA LEU A 121 4.29 -20.31 6.94
C LEU A 121 5.42 -20.69 7.92
N PHE A 122 5.52 -21.98 8.26
CA PHE A 122 6.51 -22.47 9.21
C PHE A 122 7.91 -22.60 8.60
N SER A 123 7.98 -22.73 7.28
CA SER A 123 9.24 -22.67 6.52
C SER A 123 9.76 -21.23 6.45
N LEU A 124 8.85 -20.25 6.38
CA LEU A 124 9.18 -18.83 6.44
C LEU A 124 9.76 -18.44 7.80
N ASP A 125 9.10 -18.86 8.88
CA ASP A 125 9.58 -18.67 10.25
C ASP A 125 9.07 -19.80 11.16
N SER A 126 9.98 -20.64 11.64
CA SER A 126 9.64 -21.77 12.51
C SER A 126 8.98 -21.36 13.84
N ALA A 127 9.18 -20.12 14.30
CA ALA A 127 8.53 -19.60 15.51
C ALA A 127 7.01 -19.44 15.33
N LEU A 128 6.51 -19.46 14.09
CA LEU A 128 5.08 -19.44 13.79
C LEU A 128 4.38 -20.78 14.02
N ASN A 129 5.10 -21.84 14.39
CA ASN A 129 4.56 -23.14 14.77
C ASN A 129 4.69 -23.38 16.28
N ASP A 130 4.05 -22.54 17.09
CA ASP A 130 4.09 -22.68 18.56
C ASP A 130 2.70 -22.91 19.15
N THR A 131 2.63 -23.77 20.17
CA THR A 131 1.42 -24.04 20.94
C THR A 131 0.75 -22.78 21.53
N SER A 132 1.51 -21.73 21.84
CA SER A 132 1.02 -20.46 22.39
C SER A 132 0.29 -19.57 21.38
N ILE A 133 0.42 -19.86 20.09
CA ILE A 133 -0.25 -19.11 19.02
C ILE A 133 -1.69 -19.61 18.88
N VAL A 134 -2.63 -18.67 18.75
CA VAL A 134 -4.02 -18.98 18.40
C VAL A 134 -4.13 -19.15 16.89
N TYR A 135 -4.76 -20.22 16.42
CA TYR A 135 -4.95 -20.47 15.00
C TYR A 135 -6.44 -20.50 14.69
N ASN A 136 -6.85 -19.91 13.57
CA ASN A 136 -8.23 -19.92 13.13
C ASN A 136 -8.32 -19.76 11.61
N ILE A 137 -9.52 -20.03 11.07
CA ILE A 137 -9.80 -19.92 9.64
C ILE A 137 -10.93 -18.92 9.43
N VAL A 138 -10.77 -18.07 8.42
CA VAL A 138 -11.84 -17.22 7.91
C VAL A 138 -12.23 -17.67 6.51
N MET A 139 -13.54 -17.89 6.32
CA MET A 139 -14.16 -18.23 5.04
C MET A 139 -14.95 -17.04 4.51
N GLN A 140 -14.53 -16.50 3.38
CA GLN A 140 -15.23 -15.41 2.70
C GLN A 140 -16.33 -15.95 1.80
N THR A 141 -17.54 -15.37 1.89
CA THR A 141 -18.76 -15.91 1.26
C THR A 141 -19.32 -15.05 0.13
N ASP A 142 -18.80 -13.83 -0.10
CA ASP A 142 -19.26 -12.91 -1.16
C ASP A 142 -18.69 -13.30 -2.55
N CYS A 143 -18.94 -14.54 -2.97
CA CYS A 143 -18.63 -15.03 -4.30
C CYS A 143 -19.62 -16.14 -4.73
N GLU A 144 -20.12 -16.04 -5.97
CA GLU A 144 -21.04 -17.02 -6.57
C GLU A 144 -20.37 -17.84 -7.68
N ASN A 145 -19.19 -17.42 -8.15
CA ASN A 145 -18.42 -18.10 -9.19
C ASN A 145 -16.91 -17.99 -8.93
N GLU A 146 -16.14 -18.80 -9.67
CA GLU A 146 -14.67 -18.89 -9.52
C GLU A 146 -13.99 -17.54 -9.73
N PHE A 147 -14.43 -16.76 -10.71
CA PHE A 147 -13.84 -15.46 -11.00
C PHE A 147 -14.01 -14.49 -9.81
N GLU A 148 -15.20 -14.43 -9.21
CA GLU A 148 -15.44 -13.64 -7.99
C GLU A 148 -14.62 -14.17 -6.80
N ALA A 149 -14.53 -15.49 -6.64
CA ALA A 149 -13.71 -16.09 -5.60
C ALA A 149 -12.24 -15.70 -5.75
N MET A 150 -11.71 -15.64 -6.98
CA MET A 150 -10.34 -15.18 -7.27
C MET A 150 -10.09 -13.70 -6.95
N GLN A 151 -11.12 -12.86 -6.83
CA GLN A 151 -10.97 -11.44 -6.50
C GLN A 151 -10.92 -11.17 -4.99
N LEU A 152 -11.34 -12.12 -4.17
CA LEU A 152 -11.28 -12.01 -2.71
C LEU A 152 -9.86 -12.31 -2.22
N PHE A 153 -9.50 -11.81 -1.04
CA PHE A 153 -8.16 -12.01 -0.51
C PHE A 153 -7.90 -13.49 -0.16
N HIS A 154 -6.73 -14.03 -0.51
CA HIS A 154 -6.28 -15.34 -0.03
C HIS A 154 -4.88 -15.23 0.54
N GLY A 155 -4.74 -15.66 1.78
CA GLY A 155 -3.49 -15.50 2.49
C GLY A 155 -3.60 -15.91 3.95
N ILE A 156 -2.66 -15.41 4.73
CA ILE A 156 -2.59 -15.62 6.17
C ILE A 156 -2.38 -14.27 6.84
N GLU A 157 -3.21 -13.93 7.82
CA GLU A 157 -2.91 -12.84 8.75
C GLU A 157 -2.14 -13.39 9.94
N VAL A 158 -0.97 -12.82 10.22
CA VAL A 158 -0.18 -13.09 11.43
C VAL A 158 -0.27 -11.88 12.34
N LYS A 159 -0.94 -12.01 13.48
CA LYS A 159 -0.89 -10.99 14.55
C LYS A 159 0.28 -11.27 15.46
N TYR A 160 0.89 -10.20 15.96
CA TYR A 160 2.09 -10.25 16.77
C TYR A 160 2.10 -9.19 17.87
N GLN A 161 2.96 -9.40 18.85
CA GLN A 161 3.31 -8.41 19.87
C GLN A 161 4.78 -8.01 19.68
N VAL A 162 5.10 -6.74 19.92
CA VAL A 162 6.49 -6.27 19.86
C VAL A 162 7.14 -6.52 21.22
N ILE A 163 8.26 -7.24 21.23
CA ILE A 163 9.12 -7.35 22.41
C ILE A 163 9.90 -6.05 22.49
N VAL A 164 9.57 -5.24 23.49
CA VAL A 164 10.42 -4.14 23.90
C VAL A 164 11.37 -4.72 24.93
N GLU A 165 12.60 -5.04 24.50
CA GLU A 165 13.68 -5.23 25.47
C GLU A 165 13.83 -3.89 26.20
N GLU A 166 13.72 -3.91 27.52
CA GLU A 166 13.92 -2.74 28.36
C GLU A 166 15.44 -2.41 28.41
N GLU A 167 16.03 -2.11 27.25
CA GLU A 167 17.33 -1.47 27.19
C GLU A 167 17.14 0.04 27.35
N VAL A 168 17.48 0.48 28.56
CA VAL A 168 17.87 1.85 28.87
C VAL A 168 18.89 2.31 27.82
N ILE A 169 18.48 3.26 26.98
CA ILE A 169 19.21 4.36 26.33
C ILE A 169 18.30 4.77 25.15
N LEU A 170 17.67 5.94 25.18
CA LEU A 170 18.15 7.12 24.44
C LEU A 170 17.55 8.40 25.07
N GLU A 171 18.04 8.80 26.25
CA GLU A 171 18.03 10.22 26.66
C GLU A 171 19.28 10.97 26.17
N GLU A 172 20.30 10.29 25.61
CA GLU A 172 21.56 10.93 25.23
C GLU A 172 21.64 11.49 23.79
N GLU A 173 20.70 11.20 22.89
CA GLU A 173 20.69 11.82 21.53
C GLU A 173 19.92 13.16 21.45
N ILE A 174 19.31 13.62 22.54
CA ILE A 174 18.58 14.90 22.55
C ILE A 174 19.50 16.08 22.93
N GLU A 175 20.64 15.84 23.57
CA GLU A 175 21.55 16.92 23.98
C GLU A 175 22.55 17.34 22.88
N SER A 176 22.88 16.48 21.90
CA SER A 176 23.89 16.82 20.89
C SER A 176 23.39 17.69 19.72
N VAL A 177 22.08 17.93 19.60
CA VAL A 177 21.51 18.85 18.58
C VAL A 177 21.40 20.30 19.10
N THR A 178 21.81 20.58 20.35
CA THR A 178 21.78 21.95 20.89
C THR A 178 22.99 22.83 20.51
N LYS A 179 23.79 22.44 19.53
CA LYS A 179 24.79 23.33 18.91
C LYS A 179 24.84 23.23 17.39
N ALA A 180 23.73 23.54 16.75
CA ALA A 180 23.76 24.15 15.42
C ALA A 180 22.64 25.20 15.32
N LYS A 181 23.04 26.47 15.32
CA LYS A 181 22.13 27.56 14.96
C LYS A 181 21.73 27.38 13.50
N THR A 182 20.48 27.00 13.26
CA THR A 182 19.71 27.46 12.09
C THR A 182 18.21 27.41 12.39
N SER A 183 17.61 28.58 12.22
CA SER A 183 16.20 28.99 12.28
C SER A 183 15.10 27.94 12.01
N GLY A 184 14.17 27.82 12.97
CA GLY A 184 12.72 27.93 12.71
C GLY A 184 11.95 26.75 12.12
N SER A 185 11.85 25.59 12.78
CA SER A 185 10.76 24.60 12.55
C SER A 185 10.64 23.52 13.65
N SER A 186 10.35 23.89 14.92
CA SER A 186 10.65 23.01 16.07
C SER A 186 9.48 22.44 16.91
N THR A 187 8.20 22.68 16.56
CA THR A 187 7.05 22.10 17.31
C THR A 187 6.02 21.37 16.44
N GLN A 188 5.82 21.80 15.20
CA GLN A 188 4.80 21.26 14.30
C GLN A 188 5.25 19.96 13.63
N SER A 189 6.51 19.89 13.19
CA SER A 189 7.17 18.65 12.71
C SER A 189 7.12 17.53 13.76
N LYS A 190 7.34 17.86 15.03
CA LYS A 190 7.19 16.92 16.16
C LYS A 190 5.75 16.41 16.33
N LYS A 191 4.72 17.25 16.10
CA LYS A 191 3.31 16.84 16.17
C LYS A 191 2.95 15.89 15.03
N VAL A 192 3.46 16.12 13.81
CA VAL A 192 3.21 15.22 12.67
C VAL A 192 4.00 13.93 12.79
N LYS A 193 5.29 13.98 13.16
CA LYS A 193 6.06 12.76 13.46
C LYS A 193 5.39 11.91 14.55
N ARG A 194 4.89 12.54 15.62
CA ARG A 194 4.08 11.86 16.65
C ARG A 194 2.75 11.32 16.12
N PHE A 195 2.08 12.04 15.21
CA PHE A 195 0.86 11.57 14.56
C PHE A 195 1.14 10.34 13.68
N MET A 196 2.19 10.38 12.85
CA MET A 196 2.64 9.25 12.03
C MET A 196 3.02 8.05 12.90
N ALA A 197 3.81 8.27 13.95
CA ALA A 197 4.19 7.22 14.90
C ALA A 197 2.97 6.61 15.62
N ARG A 198 2.00 7.44 16.05
CA ARG A 198 0.75 6.97 16.67
C ARG A 198 -0.15 6.19 15.72
N GLN A 199 -0.09 6.49 14.43
CA GLN A 199 -0.88 5.81 13.40
C GLN A 199 -0.12 4.65 12.74
N LYS A 200 1.14 4.39 13.14
CA LYS A 200 2.01 3.33 12.62
C LYS A 200 2.15 3.31 11.09
N TYR A 201 2.16 4.49 10.48
CA TYR A 201 2.33 4.61 9.05
C TYR A 201 3.78 4.26 8.66
N TYR A 202 3.95 3.20 7.86
CA TYR A 202 5.23 2.80 7.26
C TYR A 202 5.26 3.25 5.80
N THR A 203 6.41 3.77 5.35
CA THR A 203 6.64 4.13 3.95
C THR A 203 8.06 3.79 3.56
N ASP A 204 8.30 3.58 2.27
CA ASP A 204 9.63 3.33 1.73
C ASP A 204 10.39 4.62 1.39
N SER A 205 9.92 5.78 1.86
CA SER A 205 10.44 7.13 1.57
C SER A 205 10.30 7.66 0.13
N THR A 206 9.51 6.99 -0.74
CA THR A 206 9.30 7.41 -2.14
C THR A 206 8.91 8.88 -2.23
N VAL A 207 7.85 9.28 -1.54
CA VAL A 207 7.27 10.63 -1.66
C VAL A 207 8.26 11.70 -1.21
N TYR A 208 8.89 11.51 -0.06
CA TYR A 208 9.84 12.46 0.48
C TYR A 208 11.05 12.62 -0.45
N THR A 209 11.56 11.51 -0.98
CA THR A 209 12.71 11.51 -1.90
C THR A 209 12.37 12.27 -3.18
N VAL A 210 11.22 12.01 -3.79
CA VAL A 210 10.79 12.71 -5.01
C VAL A 210 10.56 14.20 -4.74
N LEU A 211 9.79 14.55 -3.71
CA LEU A 211 9.49 15.96 -3.43
C LEU A 211 10.76 16.77 -3.09
N ASP A 212 11.74 16.18 -2.38
CA ASP A 212 12.96 16.90 -1.99
C ASP A 212 13.90 17.17 -3.17
N ARG A 213 13.90 16.32 -4.21
CA ARG A 213 14.72 16.51 -5.41
C ARG A 213 14.08 17.39 -6.50
N HIS A 214 12.82 17.82 -6.33
CA HIS A 214 12.10 18.69 -7.28
C HIS A 214 11.73 20.07 -6.67
N PRO A 215 12.70 20.89 -6.24
CA PRO A 215 12.42 22.23 -5.71
C PRO A 215 11.84 23.20 -6.75
N GLU A 216 11.93 22.88 -8.04
CA GLU A 216 11.37 23.67 -9.14
C GLU A 216 9.84 23.63 -9.23
N TRP A 217 9.18 22.68 -8.57
CA TRP A 217 7.71 22.58 -8.54
C TRP A 217 7.09 23.68 -7.66
N GLN A 218 6.97 24.89 -8.23
CA GLN A 218 6.41 26.06 -7.57
C GLN A 218 5.00 26.37 -8.08
N ASN A 219 4.22 27.12 -7.29
CA ASN A 219 2.83 27.48 -7.61
C ASN A 219 1.97 26.25 -7.98
N THR A 220 2.11 25.17 -7.21
CA THR A 220 1.49 23.88 -7.49
C THR A 220 0.45 23.51 -6.43
N VAL A 221 -0.45 22.59 -6.78
CA VAL A 221 -1.36 21.92 -5.84
C VAL A 221 -0.97 20.45 -5.72
N MET A 222 -1.12 19.90 -4.53
CA MET A 222 -0.82 18.48 -4.27
C MET A 222 -2.11 17.69 -4.10
N VAL A 223 -2.33 16.71 -4.96
CA VAL A 223 -3.49 15.81 -4.93
C VAL A 223 -2.99 14.44 -4.50
N ILE A 224 -3.59 13.87 -3.46
CA ILE A 224 -3.11 12.63 -2.85
C ILE A 224 -4.25 11.63 -2.79
N ASP A 225 -3.98 10.43 -3.30
CA ASP A 225 -4.77 9.25 -2.99
C ASP A 225 -4.75 9.01 -1.46
N TRP A 226 -5.93 9.00 -0.85
CA TRP A 226 -6.12 8.78 0.58
C TRP A 226 -6.97 7.52 0.83
N THR A 227 -6.61 6.44 0.17
CA THR A 227 -7.08 5.08 0.46
C THR A 227 -6.14 4.34 1.43
N GLY A 228 -6.57 3.16 1.88
CA GLY A 228 -5.89 2.39 2.92
C GLY A 228 -4.43 2.04 2.58
N SER A 229 -4.13 1.74 1.31
CA SER A 229 -2.77 1.47 0.83
C SER A 229 -1.89 2.73 0.80
N MET A 230 -2.51 3.90 0.65
CA MET A 230 -1.80 5.18 0.47
C MET A 230 -1.64 6.02 1.75
N TYR A 231 -2.16 5.58 2.90
CA TYR A 231 -2.07 6.35 4.16
C TYR A 231 -0.64 6.67 4.58
N GLY A 232 0.30 5.75 4.34
CA GLY A 232 1.72 6.00 4.59
C GLY A 232 2.23 7.15 3.72
N TYR A 233 2.19 6.96 2.41
CA TYR A 233 2.69 7.91 1.41
C TYR A 233 2.04 9.29 1.52
N GLY A 234 0.73 9.31 1.76
CA GLY A 234 0.03 10.57 1.96
C GLY A 234 0.47 11.28 3.25
N ALA A 235 0.67 10.55 4.35
CA ALA A 235 1.14 11.16 5.59
C ALA A 235 2.56 11.74 5.44
N GLU A 236 3.42 11.03 4.72
CA GLU A 236 4.76 11.48 4.33
C GLU A 236 4.72 12.76 3.49
N SER A 237 3.83 12.84 2.50
CA SER A 237 3.62 14.03 1.65
C SER A 237 3.38 15.29 2.50
N VAL A 238 2.51 15.16 3.51
CA VAL A 238 2.16 16.28 4.38
C VAL A 238 3.24 16.59 5.39
N LEU A 239 3.99 15.59 5.87
CA LEU A 239 5.15 15.83 6.70
C LEU A 239 6.22 16.62 5.93
N TRP A 240 6.53 16.20 4.71
CA TRP A 240 7.46 16.91 3.85
C TRP A 240 6.98 18.35 3.62
N GLN A 241 5.70 18.54 3.27
CA GLN A 241 5.14 19.87 3.05
C GLN A 241 5.27 20.77 4.28
N ALA A 242 4.99 20.23 5.47
CA ALA A 242 5.09 20.98 6.71
C ALA A 242 6.53 21.34 7.09
N MET A 243 7.49 20.47 6.78
CA MET A 243 8.91 20.72 7.02
C MET A 243 9.49 21.73 6.03
N ASN A 244 8.87 21.87 4.86
CA ASN A 244 9.36 22.65 3.73
C ASN A 244 8.42 23.80 3.35
N GLU A 245 7.51 24.22 4.25
CA GLU A 245 6.43 25.18 3.97
C GLU A 245 6.92 26.43 3.22
N SER A 246 8.05 27.01 3.63
CA SER A 246 8.61 28.23 3.04
C SER A 246 9.23 28.06 1.65
N LYS A 247 9.56 26.83 1.24
CA LYS A 247 10.21 26.53 -0.05
C LYS A 247 9.38 25.61 -0.97
N SER A 248 8.32 25.01 -0.45
CA SER A 248 7.57 23.95 -1.14
C SER A 248 6.84 24.39 -2.39
N GLY A 249 6.38 25.64 -2.47
CA GLY A 249 5.53 26.09 -3.57
C GLY A 249 4.12 25.49 -3.61
N ILE A 250 3.73 24.67 -2.62
CA ILE A 250 2.44 23.96 -2.58
C ILE A 250 1.39 24.77 -1.82
N GLU A 251 0.43 25.34 -2.54
CA GLU A 251 -0.59 26.23 -1.96
C GLU A 251 -1.71 25.46 -1.24
N LYS A 252 -2.20 24.40 -1.90
CA LYS A 252 -3.32 23.58 -1.41
C LYS A 252 -3.05 22.12 -1.60
N ILE A 253 -3.71 21.35 -0.74
CA ILE A 253 -3.71 19.91 -0.78
C ILE A 253 -5.13 19.41 -0.97
N ALA A 254 -5.29 18.37 -1.77
CA ALA A 254 -6.53 17.65 -1.95
C ALA A 254 -6.32 16.17 -1.64
N LEU A 255 -7.28 15.58 -0.93
CA LEU A 255 -7.31 14.16 -0.63
C LEU A 255 -8.56 13.56 -1.23
N PHE A 256 -8.45 12.39 -1.84
CA PHE A 256 -9.60 11.63 -2.33
C PHE A 256 -9.61 10.21 -1.75
N ASN A 257 -10.81 9.64 -1.54
CA ASN A 257 -11.00 8.32 -0.91
C ASN A 257 -11.99 7.42 -1.67
N ASP A 258 -12.12 7.67 -2.97
CA ASP A 258 -13.07 7.02 -3.89
C ASP A 258 -14.55 7.11 -3.48
N GLY A 259 -14.97 8.29 -3.02
CA GLY A 259 -16.39 8.61 -2.87
C GLY A 259 -17.03 8.22 -1.53
N ASP A 260 -16.33 8.30 -0.41
CA ASP A 260 -16.90 8.20 0.95
C ASP A 260 -17.71 6.91 1.21
N LYS A 261 -17.14 5.73 0.91
CA LYS A 261 -17.81 4.40 1.01
C LYS A 261 -19.03 4.25 0.10
N LYS A 262 -19.15 5.08 -0.94
CA LYS A 262 -20.19 4.93 -1.96
C LYS A 262 -20.04 3.56 -2.63
N LYS A 263 -21.12 2.79 -2.68
CA LYS A 263 -21.16 1.49 -3.38
C LYS A 263 -20.71 1.64 -4.84
N ASN A 264 -19.90 0.72 -5.36
CA ASN A 264 -19.27 0.80 -6.69
C ASN A 264 -20.26 1.15 -7.81
N ARG A 265 -21.45 0.54 -7.80
CA ARG A 265 -22.53 0.82 -8.78
C ARG A 265 -23.06 2.27 -8.79
N LYS A 266 -22.76 3.06 -7.77
CA LYS A 266 -23.14 4.46 -7.62
C LYS A 266 -22.00 5.42 -7.94
N LYS A 267 -20.77 4.92 -8.12
CA LYS A 267 -19.60 5.71 -8.53
C LYS A 267 -19.78 6.06 -10.01
N GLU A 268 -20.40 7.21 -10.23
CA GLU A 268 -20.59 7.77 -11.56
C GLU A 268 -19.30 8.51 -11.94
N LEU A 269 -18.79 8.22 -13.14
CA LEU A 269 -17.61 8.90 -13.69
C LEU A 269 -17.78 10.42 -13.57
N GLY A 270 -16.76 11.10 -13.03
CA GLY A 270 -16.75 12.55 -12.76
C GLY A 270 -17.66 13.04 -11.62
N ARG A 271 -18.26 12.12 -10.86
CA ARG A 271 -19.18 12.38 -9.73
C ARG A 271 -19.05 11.34 -8.62
N THR A 272 -17.89 10.70 -8.52
CA THR A 272 -17.59 9.75 -7.45
C THR A 272 -17.48 10.50 -6.13
N GLY A 273 -16.95 11.73 -6.12
CA GLY A 273 -16.82 12.57 -4.94
C GLY A 273 -15.77 12.04 -3.97
N GLY A 274 -15.94 12.33 -2.66
CA GLY A 274 -14.93 11.97 -1.67
C GLY A 274 -13.64 12.80 -1.78
N ILE A 275 -13.72 13.98 -2.40
CA ILE A 275 -12.60 14.89 -2.63
C ILE A 275 -12.68 16.03 -1.62
N TYR A 276 -11.57 16.27 -0.92
CA TYR A 276 -11.50 17.24 0.17
C TYR A 276 -10.27 18.13 0.00
N ILE A 277 -10.50 19.43 -0.15
CA ILE A 277 -9.45 20.41 -0.44
C ILE A 277 -9.25 21.33 0.76
N GLU A 278 -8.00 21.61 1.11
CA GLU A 278 -7.66 22.57 2.17
C GLU A 278 -6.34 23.28 1.84
N LYS A 279 -6.12 24.45 2.46
CA LYS A 279 -4.81 25.10 2.41
C LYS A 279 -3.78 24.29 3.18
N THR A 280 -2.54 24.27 2.69
CA THR A 280 -1.42 23.61 3.38
C THR A 280 -1.08 24.29 4.71
N THR A 281 -1.42 25.58 4.84
CA THR A 281 -1.10 26.41 6.00
C THR A 281 -2.37 26.95 6.70
N PRO A 282 -2.43 26.90 8.05
CA PRO A 282 -1.50 26.20 8.94
C PRO A 282 -1.69 24.67 8.91
N ILE A 283 -0.61 23.92 9.14
CA ILE A 283 -0.57 22.44 9.15
C ILE A 283 -1.73 21.75 9.90
N SER A 284 -2.24 22.38 10.96
CA SER A 284 -3.33 21.85 11.77
C SER A 284 -4.60 21.59 10.96
N LYS A 285 -4.79 22.34 9.87
CA LYS A 285 -5.89 22.13 8.92
C LYS A 285 -5.70 20.86 8.13
N THR A 286 -4.49 20.61 7.61
CA THR A 286 -4.15 19.39 6.89
C THR A 286 -4.27 18.15 7.77
N ILE A 287 -3.81 18.20 9.02
CA ILE A 287 -3.98 17.08 9.98
C ILE A 287 -5.46 16.80 10.25
N LYS A 288 -6.30 17.84 10.36
CA LYS A 288 -7.75 17.68 10.52
C LYS A 288 -8.39 17.08 9.26
N LEU A 289 -7.90 17.46 8.08
CA LEU A 289 -8.33 16.91 6.81
C LEU A 289 -8.09 15.40 6.76
N PHE A 290 -6.88 14.93 7.10
CA PHE A 290 -6.54 13.50 7.16
C PHE A 290 -7.53 12.67 7.96
N ASN A 291 -7.77 13.08 9.21
CA ASN A 291 -8.69 12.35 10.08
C ASN A 291 -10.12 12.37 9.54
N ARG A 292 -10.54 13.50 8.93
CA ARG A 292 -11.86 13.62 8.32
C ARG A 292 -12.03 12.64 7.16
N VAL A 293 -11.07 12.61 6.23
CA VAL A 293 -11.16 11.79 5.00
C VAL A 293 -11.06 10.30 5.34
N LYS A 294 -10.12 9.91 6.21
CA LYS A 294 -10.00 8.52 6.71
C LYS A 294 -11.30 8.00 7.32
N ASN A 295 -11.98 8.82 8.14
CA ASN A 295 -13.25 8.41 8.77
C ASN A 295 -14.40 8.26 7.76
N LYS A 296 -14.27 8.85 6.57
CA LYS A 296 -15.29 8.81 5.52
C LYS A 296 -15.15 7.59 4.61
N GLY A 297 -13.97 6.97 4.52
CA GLY A 297 -13.72 5.80 3.69
C GLY A 297 -12.24 5.50 3.52
N THR A 298 -11.94 4.26 3.13
CA THR A 298 -10.58 3.73 2.95
C THR A 298 -10.30 3.32 1.49
N GLY A 299 -11.14 3.69 0.53
CA GLY A 299 -11.17 3.02 -0.78
C GLY A 299 -11.92 1.70 -0.69
N GLY A 300 -12.80 1.42 -1.65
CA GLY A 300 -13.72 0.27 -1.60
C GLY A 300 -13.32 -0.82 -2.58
N ASP A 301 -13.36 -0.49 -3.87
CA ASP A 301 -12.76 -1.28 -4.94
C ASP A 301 -11.46 -0.64 -5.41
N SER A 302 -10.59 -1.43 -6.03
CA SER A 302 -9.26 -1.03 -6.51
C SER A 302 -9.22 0.18 -7.48
N PRO A 303 -10.22 0.42 -8.37
CA PRO A 303 -10.17 1.58 -9.25
C PRO A 303 -10.53 2.89 -8.55
N GLU A 304 -9.77 3.96 -8.77
CA GLU A 304 -9.85 5.23 -8.05
C GLU A 304 -10.36 6.40 -8.93
N ASN A 305 -10.68 7.55 -8.32
CA ASN A 305 -11.22 8.74 -9.00
C ASN A 305 -10.21 9.91 -9.09
N ASP A 306 -8.98 9.60 -9.51
CA ASP A 306 -7.84 10.52 -9.59
C ASP A 306 -8.14 11.75 -10.46
N VAL A 307 -8.75 11.56 -11.64
CA VAL A 307 -8.95 12.66 -12.60
C VAL A 307 -10.01 13.64 -12.10
N GLU A 308 -11.10 13.15 -11.50
CA GLU A 308 -12.09 13.99 -10.82
C GLU A 308 -11.43 14.80 -9.69
N ALA A 309 -10.55 14.18 -8.91
CA ALA A 309 -9.83 14.85 -7.82
C ALA A 309 -8.92 15.96 -8.34
N ILE A 310 -8.15 15.70 -9.40
CA ILE A 310 -7.29 16.71 -10.04
C ILE A 310 -8.12 17.87 -10.58
N ALA A 311 -9.13 17.59 -11.41
CA ALA A 311 -9.96 18.62 -12.03
C ALA A 311 -10.69 19.48 -10.97
N THR A 312 -11.20 18.86 -9.90
CA THR A 312 -11.85 19.57 -8.80
C THR A 312 -10.86 20.48 -8.06
N THR A 313 -9.62 20.04 -7.89
CA THR A 313 -8.57 20.80 -7.19
C THR A 313 -8.09 21.99 -8.01
N LEU A 314 -7.90 21.81 -9.32
CA LEU A 314 -7.57 22.88 -10.26
C LEU A 314 -8.69 23.91 -10.35
N ALA A 315 -9.95 23.48 -10.42
CA ALA A 315 -11.09 24.40 -10.40
C ALA A 315 -11.15 25.24 -9.11
N ALA A 316 -10.72 24.67 -7.97
CA ALA A 316 -10.63 25.38 -6.70
C ALA A 316 -9.37 26.27 -6.60
N SER A 317 -8.37 26.09 -7.47
CA SER A 317 -7.05 26.75 -7.43
C SER A 317 -6.59 27.14 -8.84
N PRO A 318 -7.32 28.03 -9.53
CA PRO A 318 -7.09 28.34 -10.95
C PRO A 318 -5.72 28.98 -11.24
N GLN A 319 -5.10 29.59 -10.23
CA GLN A 319 -3.75 30.17 -10.32
C GLN A 319 -2.63 29.12 -10.30
N SER A 320 -2.93 27.85 -10.02
CA SER A 320 -1.94 26.78 -10.01
C SER A 320 -1.34 26.59 -11.40
N GLU A 321 -0.02 26.46 -11.46
CA GLU A 321 0.73 26.22 -12.69
C GLU A 321 0.76 24.74 -13.06
N SER A 322 0.79 23.86 -12.04
CA SER A 322 0.86 22.41 -12.18
C SER A 322 0.14 21.68 -11.05
N VAL A 323 0.13 20.36 -11.10
CA VAL A 323 -0.37 19.45 -10.07
C VAL A 323 0.69 18.41 -9.75
N ILE A 324 0.90 18.13 -8.46
CA ILE A 324 1.61 16.95 -8.00
C ILE A 324 0.57 15.90 -7.61
N LEU A 325 0.53 14.76 -8.30
CA LEU A 325 -0.34 13.64 -7.98
C LEU A 325 0.47 12.57 -7.23
N ILE A 326 0.09 12.25 -5.99
CA ILE A 326 0.64 11.11 -5.24
C ILE A 326 -0.33 9.94 -5.36
N ALA A 327 0.06 8.87 -6.07
CA ALA A 327 -0.84 7.79 -6.47
C ALA A 327 -0.30 6.38 -6.17
N ASP A 328 -1.23 5.44 -5.99
CA ASP A 328 -0.94 4.01 -5.85
C ASP A 328 -0.75 3.36 -7.23
N ASN A 329 0.43 2.79 -7.47
CA ASN A 329 0.71 2.07 -8.70
C ASN A 329 -0.23 0.87 -8.94
N GLN A 330 -0.79 0.29 -7.89
CA GLN A 330 -1.65 -0.90 -8.00
C GLN A 330 -3.11 -0.58 -8.32
N SER A 331 -3.50 0.68 -8.25
CA SER A 331 -4.87 1.14 -8.51
C SER A 331 -5.07 1.51 -9.98
N CYS A 332 -6.23 1.16 -10.54
CA CYS A 332 -6.63 1.68 -11.85
C CYS A 332 -7.25 3.07 -11.70
N VAL A 333 -7.06 3.95 -12.68
CA VAL A 333 -7.75 5.24 -12.75
C VAL A 333 -9.10 5.03 -13.42
N ARG A 334 -10.18 4.95 -12.62
CA ARG A 334 -11.55 4.64 -13.09
C ARG A 334 -12.07 5.67 -14.07
N ASP A 335 -11.74 6.92 -13.81
CA ASP A 335 -12.23 8.08 -14.54
C ASP A 335 -11.20 8.62 -15.53
N PHE A 336 -10.25 7.78 -15.96
CA PHE A 336 -9.23 8.15 -16.94
C PHE A 336 -9.81 8.80 -18.20
N ALA A 337 -11.00 8.38 -18.64
CA ALA A 337 -11.70 8.99 -19.78
C ALA A 337 -11.95 10.51 -19.64
N LEU A 338 -11.76 11.08 -18.45
CA LEU A 338 -11.82 12.52 -18.17
C LEU A 338 -10.50 13.25 -18.32
N ILE A 339 -9.42 12.60 -18.78
CA ILE A 339 -8.08 13.20 -18.82
C ILE A 339 -8.05 14.53 -19.60
N ASN A 340 -8.89 14.66 -20.62
CA ASN A 340 -9.05 15.89 -21.42
C ASN A 340 -9.68 17.06 -20.65
N CYS A 341 -10.16 16.83 -19.41
CA CYS A 341 -10.61 17.87 -18.49
C CYS A 341 -9.45 18.56 -17.75
N ILE A 342 -8.22 18.06 -17.87
CA ILE A 342 -7.03 18.61 -17.22
C ILE A 342 -6.19 19.36 -18.25
N ASP A 343 -5.96 20.65 -18.00
CA ASP A 343 -5.24 21.56 -18.89
C ASP A 343 -3.91 22.06 -18.29
N LYS A 344 -3.50 21.50 -17.15
CA LYS A 344 -2.24 21.80 -16.44
C LYS A 344 -1.36 20.55 -16.35
N PRO A 345 -0.02 20.70 -16.38
CA PRO A 345 0.91 19.59 -16.14
C PRO A 345 0.61 18.84 -14.84
N VAL A 346 0.57 17.52 -14.92
CA VAL A 346 0.46 16.63 -13.77
C VAL A 346 1.77 15.85 -13.60
N HIS A 347 2.51 16.18 -12.55
CA HIS A 347 3.70 15.46 -12.10
C HIS A 347 3.26 14.31 -11.19
N VAL A 348 3.40 13.08 -11.65
CA VAL A 348 2.92 11.88 -10.95
C VAL A 348 4.04 11.28 -10.12
N VAL A 349 3.87 11.28 -8.80
CA VAL A 349 4.69 10.51 -7.86
C VAL A 349 4.01 9.17 -7.62
N LEU A 350 4.58 8.12 -8.19
CA LEU A 350 3.98 6.80 -8.24
C LEU A 350 4.57 5.89 -7.17
N CYS A 351 3.74 5.42 -6.25
CA CYS A 351 4.15 4.65 -5.08
C CYS A 351 3.96 3.15 -5.31
N GLY A 352 4.83 2.29 -4.78
CA GLY A 352 4.69 0.83 -4.90
C GLY A 352 5.09 0.26 -6.26
N THR A 353 6.14 0.78 -6.90
CA THR A 353 6.56 0.45 -8.29
C THR A 353 7.40 -0.80 -8.46
N HIS A 354 7.66 -1.56 -7.40
CA HIS A 354 8.45 -2.81 -7.40
C HIS A 354 8.06 -3.89 -8.45
N LYS A 355 6.88 -3.76 -9.06
CA LYS A 355 6.27 -4.71 -9.99
C LYS A 355 6.17 -4.17 -11.43
N GLY A 356 6.86 -3.06 -11.73
CA GLY A 356 6.70 -2.25 -12.94
C GLY A 356 5.66 -1.14 -12.75
N ILE A 357 5.50 -0.25 -13.73
CA ILE A 357 4.59 0.90 -13.63
C ILE A 357 3.24 0.68 -14.33
N ASN A 358 2.16 1.20 -13.73
CA ASN A 358 0.85 1.27 -14.35
C ASN A 358 0.82 2.35 -15.43
N ALA A 359 0.58 1.92 -16.67
CA ALA A 359 0.61 2.76 -17.85
C ALA A 359 -0.45 3.88 -17.83
N GLN A 360 -1.54 3.77 -17.05
CA GLN A 360 -2.50 4.86 -16.93
C GLN A 360 -1.85 6.12 -16.35
N TYR A 361 -0.98 5.98 -15.34
CA TYR A 361 -0.28 7.12 -14.74
C TYR A 361 0.77 7.72 -15.68
N LEU A 362 1.48 6.88 -16.45
CA LEU A 362 2.35 7.36 -17.54
C LEU A 362 1.55 8.19 -18.56
N ASN A 363 0.35 7.71 -18.92
CA ASN A 363 -0.52 8.44 -19.85
C ASN A 363 -1.08 9.72 -19.25
N ILE A 364 -1.39 9.78 -17.94
CA ILE A 364 -1.79 11.03 -17.27
C ILE A 364 -0.68 12.07 -17.39
N ALA A 365 0.55 11.71 -17.00
CA ALA A 365 1.71 12.59 -17.08
C ALA A 365 1.93 13.08 -18.52
N TRP A 366 1.96 12.16 -19.47
CA TRP A 366 2.17 12.50 -20.89
C TRP A 366 1.09 13.41 -21.45
N ARG A 367 -0.20 13.07 -21.24
CA ARG A 367 -1.36 13.80 -21.78
C ARG A 367 -1.47 15.22 -21.27
N THR A 368 -1.02 15.45 -20.04
CA THR A 368 -1.14 16.74 -19.37
C THR A 368 0.11 17.60 -19.56
N GLY A 369 1.17 17.09 -20.19
CA GLY A 369 2.43 17.80 -20.31
C GLY A 369 3.29 17.75 -19.04
N GLY A 370 2.99 16.85 -18.11
CA GLY A 370 3.76 16.62 -16.90
C GLY A 370 4.75 15.48 -17.04
N SER A 371 5.09 14.88 -15.91
CA SER A 371 6.19 13.93 -15.73
C SER A 371 5.81 12.80 -14.77
N ILE A 372 6.59 11.72 -14.73
CA ILE A 372 6.36 10.57 -13.84
C ILE A 372 7.62 10.26 -13.04
N HIS A 373 7.44 9.97 -11.76
CA HIS A 373 8.50 9.85 -10.78
C HIS A 373 8.26 8.64 -9.88
N THR A 374 9.31 7.86 -9.66
CA THR A 374 9.35 6.76 -8.70
C THR A 374 10.43 7.06 -7.67
N LYS A 375 10.61 6.18 -6.68
CA LYS A 375 11.70 6.36 -5.72
C LYS A 375 13.08 6.37 -6.38
N GLU A 376 13.26 5.57 -7.42
CA GLU A 376 14.55 5.34 -8.06
C GLU A 376 14.83 6.27 -9.25
N TRP A 377 13.80 6.75 -9.97
CA TRP A 377 14.01 7.46 -11.23
C TRP A 377 12.91 8.49 -11.53
N ASP A 378 13.24 9.40 -12.47
CA ASP A 378 12.37 10.46 -12.99
C ASP A 378 12.29 10.38 -14.50
N LEU A 379 11.14 10.76 -15.05
CA LEU A 379 10.92 10.87 -16.49
C LEU A 379 10.17 12.17 -16.80
N ASP A 380 10.95 13.23 -17.00
CA ASP A 380 10.44 14.59 -17.24
C ASP A 380 10.17 14.89 -18.72
N ASN A 381 10.90 14.26 -19.64
CA ASN A 381 10.86 14.55 -21.07
C ASN A 381 9.98 13.58 -21.87
N ILE A 382 8.85 13.15 -21.30
CA ILE A 382 7.98 12.12 -21.91
C ILE A 382 7.57 12.52 -23.34
N GLN A 383 7.23 13.79 -23.58
CA GLN A 383 6.77 14.28 -24.88
C GLN A 383 7.85 14.15 -25.95
N GLU A 384 9.11 14.41 -25.61
CA GLU A 384 10.25 14.25 -26.52
C GLU A 384 10.48 12.77 -26.85
N LEU A 385 10.50 11.91 -25.82
CA LEU A 385 10.72 10.47 -25.99
C LEU A 385 9.61 9.81 -26.83
N VAL A 386 8.36 10.28 -26.69
CA VAL A 386 7.23 9.86 -27.53
C VAL A 386 7.46 10.28 -28.98
N ALA A 387 7.91 11.52 -29.22
CA ALA A 387 8.17 12.03 -30.57
C ALA A 387 9.31 11.25 -31.25
N GLN A 388 10.31 10.82 -30.49
CA GLN A 388 11.44 10.00 -30.95
C GLN A 388 11.16 8.49 -30.99
N GLN A 389 9.96 8.05 -30.56
CA GLN A 389 9.59 6.63 -30.42
C GLN A 389 10.57 5.82 -29.55
N ASN A 390 11.13 6.46 -28.52
CA ASN A 390 12.22 5.91 -27.72
C ASN A 390 11.89 5.95 -26.21
N ILE A 391 10.74 5.39 -25.83
CA ILE A 391 10.34 5.30 -24.43
C ILE A 391 10.71 3.90 -23.94
N VAL A 392 11.70 3.83 -23.05
CA VAL A 392 12.09 2.61 -22.36
C VAL A 392 12.09 2.89 -20.87
N ILE A 393 11.28 2.15 -20.13
CA ILE A 393 11.13 2.29 -18.68
C ILE A 393 11.43 0.92 -18.08
N GLU A 394 12.44 0.84 -17.21
CA GLU A 394 12.85 -0.41 -16.54
C GLU A 394 13.10 -1.57 -17.52
N GLY A 395 13.67 -1.26 -18.70
CA GLY A 395 13.94 -2.24 -19.76
C GLY A 395 12.71 -2.62 -20.60
N ILE A 396 11.52 -2.11 -20.29
CA ILE A 396 10.30 -2.32 -21.08
C ILE A 396 10.14 -1.17 -22.07
N ARG A 397 10.02 -1.51 -23.36
CA ARG A 397 9.74 -0.53 -24.41
C ARG A 397 8.25 -0.21 -24.47
N TYR A 398 7.92 1.08 -24.54
CA TYR A 398 6.55 1.58 -24.70
C TYR A 398 6.36 2.16 -26.10
N ILE A 399 5.17 1.94 -26.67
CA ILE A 399 4.77 2.46 -27.97
C ILE A 399 3.51 3.31 -27.86
N ARG A 400 3.39 4.28 -28.76
CA ARG A 400 2.15 5.04 -28.96
C ARG A 400 1.21 4.23 -29.86
N THR A 401 0.07 3.81 -29.31
CA THR A 401 -0.94 3.04 -30.02
C THR A 401 -1.81 3.93 -30.91
N ILE A 402 -2.65 3.29 -31.74
CA ILE A 402 -3.62 3.98 -32.60
C ILE A 402 -4.71 4.72 -31.80
N ASP A 403 -5.04 4.22 -30.61
CA ASP A 403 -5.92 4.90 -29.64
C ASP A 403 -5.19 6.05 -28.90
N ASN A 404 -4.01 6.42 -29.39
CA ASN A 404 -3.16 7.47 -28.86
C ASN A 404 -2.68 7.19 -27.43
N LEU A 405 -2.52 5.93 -27.00
CA LEU A 405 -2.08 5.57 -25.65
C LEU A 405 -0.62 5.11 -25.64
N LEU A 406 0.10 5.35 -24.55
CA LEU A 406 1.41 4.73 -24.31
C LEU A 406 1.19 3.41 -23.58
N LEU A 407 1.50 2.30 -24.24
CA LEU A 407 1.41 0.96 -23.68
C LEU A 407 2.70 0.19 -23.97
N PRO A 408 3.05 -0.83 -23.16
CA PRO A 408 4.17 -1.71 -23.46
C PRO A 408 4.04 -2.32 -24.87
N GLU A 409 5.15 -2.35 -25.62
CA GLU A 409 5.21 -2.99 -26.94
C GLU A 409 4.88 -4.47 -26.85
N ASP A 410 5.45 -5.14 -25.84
CA ASP A 410 5.06 -6.50 -25.48
C ASP A 410 3.83 -6.49 -24.58
N ARG A 411 2.73 -7.08 -25.06
CA ARG A 411 1.49 -7.21 -24.30
C ARG A 411 1.66 -8.07 -23.04
N PHE A 412 2.61 -9.01 -23.02
CA PHE A 412 2.91 -9.81 -21.82
C PHE A 412 3.61 -8.98 -20.74
N ALA A 413 4.26 -7.87 -21.12
CA ALA A 413 4.81 -6.90 -20.19
C ALA A 413 3.76 -5.92 -19.64
N ASN A 414 2.53 -5.89 -20.18
CA ASN A 414 1.44 -5.06 -19.66
C ASN A 414 0.77 -5.70 -18.44
N ARG A 415 1.47 -5.70 -17.30
CA ARG A 415 0.97 -6.22 -16.02
C ARG A 415 -0.35 -5.58 -15.58
N PHE A 416 -0.56 -4.31 -15.94
CA PHE A 416 -1.75 -3.53 -15.60
C PHE A 416 -2.81 -3.52 -16.71
N GLY A 417 -2.77 -4.47 -17.65
CA GLY A 417 -3.71 -4.52 -18.77
C GLY A 417 -5.18 -4.66 -18.37
N TYR A 418 -5.48 -5.09 -17.13
CA TYR A 418 -6.84 -5.07 -16.58
C TYR A 418 -7.40 -3.64 -16.38
N CYS A 419 -6.53 -2.64 -16.30
CA CYS A 419 -6.89 -1.22 -16.23
C CYS A 419 -7.27 -0.62 -17.60
N ASP A 420 -6.91 -1.26 -18.71
CA ASP A 420 -7.14 -0.73 -20.06
C ASP A 420 -8.64 -0.48 -20.36
N ARG A 421 -9.53 -1.17 -19.65
CA ARG A 421 -10.99 -0.98 -19.73
C ARG A 421 -11.46 0.43 -19.35
N TYR A 422 -10.65 1.20 -18.63
CA TYR A 422 -11.01 2.56 -18.18
C TYR A 422 -10.55 3.66 -19.14
N TYR A 423 -9.78 3.33 -20.18
CA TYR A 423 -9.42 4.30 -21.23
C TYR A 423 -10.64 4.81 -22.02
N LYS A 424 -11.74 4.05 -22.05
CA LYS A 424 -12.95 4.39 -22.79
C LYS A 424 -14.14 4.46 -21.83
N ALA A 425 -14.98 5.48 -22.04
CA ALA A 425 -16.22 5.59 -21.26
C ALA A 425 -17.13 4.37 -21.50
N PRO A 426 -17.81 3.84 -20.46
CA PRO A 426 -18.70 2.70 -20.62
C PRO A 426 -19.85 3.02 -21.59
N ARG A 427 -20.19 2.05 -22.46
CA ARG A 427 -21.29 2.20 -23.44
C ARG A 427 -22.59 2.56 -22.70
N ARG A 428 -23.21 3.68 -23.10
CA ARG A 428 -24.42 4.24 -22.48
C ARG A 428 -25.54 3.19 -22.41
N LYS A 429 -26.02 2.87 -21.20
CA LYS A 429 -27.39 2.38 -21.02
C LYS A 429 -28.32 3.60 -21.10
N GLN A 430 -29.27 3.62 -22.03
CA GLN A 430 -30.29 4.67 -22.12
C GLN A 430 -30.98 4.81 -20.75
N LYS A 431 -30.62 5.84 -19.98
CA LYS A 431 -31.34 6.23 -18.77
C LYS A 431 -32.15 7.49 -19.05
N SER A 432 -33.39 7.46 -18.57
CA SER A 432 -34.49 8.40 -18.85
C SER A 432 -34.36 9.81 -18.25
N LYS A 433 -33.18 10.23 -17.76
CA LYS A 433 -32.95 11.59 -17.28
C LYS A 433 -31.61 12.11 -17.78
N LYS A 434 -31.64 12.97 -18.80
CA LYS A 434 -30.50 13.77 -19.25
C LYS A 434 -30.07 14.69 -18.11
N ARG A 435 -29.04 14.31 -17.35
CA ARG A 435 -28.29 15.23 -16.49
C ARG A 435 -27.13 15.78 -17.31
N LYS A 436 -26.86 17.10 -17.23
CA LYS A 436 -25.81 17.77 -18.00
C LYS A 436 -24.45 17.17 -17.65
N GLU A 437 -23.78 16.53 -18.61
CA GLU A 437 -22.43 15.98 -18.48
C GLU A 437 -21.42 17.15 -18.53
N PRO A 438 -20.27 17.06 -17.84
CA PRO A 438 -19.18 18.03 -17.97
C PRO A 438 -18.78 18.19 -19.45
N GLN A 439 -18.52 19.43 -19.89
CA GLN A 439 -18.27 19.72 -21.31
C GLN A 439 -17.05 18.97 -21.88
N CYS A 440 -16.07 18.67 -21.03
CA CYS A 440 -14.86 17.92 -21.39
C CYS A 440 -15.09 16.41 -21.65
N TYR A 441 -16.31 15.88 -21.49
CA TYR A 441 -16.64 14.48 -21.84
C TYR A 441 -16.59 14.21 -23.36
N PHE A 442 -16.66 15.27 -24.18
CA PHE A 442 -16.90 15.17 -25.62
C PHE A 442 -15.83 15.85 -26.47
N THR A 443 -14.72 16.26 -25.86
CA THR A 443 -13.57 16.75 -26.61
C THR A 443 -12.73 15.54 -26.98
N GLU A 444 -12.96 15.04 -28.21
CA GLU A 444 -12.09 14.07 -28.89
C GLU A 444 -10.78 14.73 -29.35
#